data_AF-A0A5E4J8E8-F1
#
_entry.id   AF-A0A5E4J8E8-F1
#
_cell.length_a   1.000
_cell.length_b   1.000
_cell.length_c   1.000
_cell.angle_alpha   90.00
_cell.angle_beta   90.00
_cell.angle_gamma   90.00
#
_symmetry.space_group_name_H-M   'P 1'
#
loop_
_entity.id
_entity.type
_entity.pdbx_description
1 polymer ?
#
loop_
_entity_poly.entity_id
_entity_poly.type
_entity_poly.pdbx_seq_one_letter_code
_entity_poly.pdbx_strand_id
1 'polypeptide(L)'
;MKYGFCIAIVMCPCRGRRKCRRWISEVPPVRCFLAEGANAIDAISITLEELETVRLVDLLDLDQEEAAFFMGISRKAVWNDLMNARKKVATALVYGTGLRIEGGSFVLRGTKGTENPGEDSRRQEMELMERELAILRSRLDHISLKMAALKGPQKTDDSRKEDSQEANRL
;
A
#
# COMPACT_ATOMS: atom_id res chain seq x y z
N MET A 1 -45.96 -8.23 -18.99
CA MET A 1 -44.69 -8.75 -19.52
C MET A 1 -43.69 -8.83 -18.37
N LYS A 2 -43.55 -9.99 -17.73
CA LYS A 2 -42.53 -10.23 -16.69
C LYS A 2 -41.74 -11.45 -17.16
N TYR A 3 -40.52 -11.20 -17.63
CA TYR A 3 -39.63 -12.22 -18.14
C TYR A 3 -39.25 -13.17 -17.02
N GLY A 4 -39.47 -14.46 -17.27
CA GLY A 4 -38.92 -15.54 -16.49
C GLY A 4 -37.43 -15.70 -16.76
N PHE A 5 -36.70 -16.05 -15.71
CA PHE A 5 -35.46 -16.80 -15.80
C PHE A 5 -35.44 -17.79 -14.64
N CYS A 6 -35.82 -19.01 -14.95
CA CYS A 6 -35.44 -20.19 -14.20
C CYS A 6 -34.36 -20.87 -15.04
N ILE A 7 -33.23 -21.29 -14.45
CA ILE A 7 -32.61 -22.61 -14.69
C ILE A 7 -31.35 -22.74 -13.81
N ALA A 8 -31.37 -23.82 -13.03
CA ALA A 8 -30.25 -24.57 -12.46
C ALA A 8 -29.39 -23.92 -11.37
N ILE A 9 -29.97 -23.84 -10.16
CA ILE A 9 -29.21 -23.97 -8.91
C ILE A 9 -28.84 -25.45 -8.76
N VAL A 10 -27.68 -25.86 -9.30
CA VAL A 10 -27.05 -27.12 -8.90
C VAL A 10 -26.54 -26.93 -7.47
N MET A 11 -27.14 -27.68 -6.54
CA MET A 11 -26.66 -27.82 -5.16
C MET A 11 -25.17 -28.16 -5.13
N CYS A 12 -24.37 -27.24 -4.61
CA CYS A 12 -23.03 -27.53 -4.09
C CYS A 12 -23.04 -27.20 -2.58
N PRO A 13 -22.68 -28.14 -1.70
CA PRO A 13 -22.73 -27.94 -0.26
C PRO A 13 -21.51 -27.14 0.22
N CYS A 14 -21.47 -25.84 -0.07
CA CYS A 14 -20.50 -24.92 0.51
C CYS A 14 -21.24 -23.97 1.45
N ARG A 15 -21.15 -24.22 2.77
CA ARG A 15 -21.69 -23.33 3.81
C ARG A 15 -20.86 -22.04 3.86
N GLY A 16 -21.18 -21.09 2.98
CA GLY A 16 -20.61 -19.74 2.99
C GLY A 16 -20.57 -19.12 1.60
N ARG A 17 -20.94 -17.84 1.51
CA ARG A 17 -20.65 -17.02 0.34
C ARG A 17 -19.13 -16.98 0.16
N ARG A 18 -18.64 -17.38 -1.02
CA ARG A 18 -17.20 -17.30 -1.35
C ARG A 18 -16.70 -15.87 -1.10
N LYS A 19 -15.47 -15.74 -0.60
CA LYS A 19 -14.83 -14.43 -0.46
C LYS A 19 -14.77 -13.77 -1.85
N CYS A 20 -15.18 -12.52 -1.94
CA CYS A 20 -15.02 -11.76 -3.18
C CYS A 20 -13.54 -11.67 -3.56
N ARG A 21 -13.28 -11.60 -4.86
CA ARG A 21 -11.94 -11.47 -5.41
C ARG A 21 -11.35 -10.13 -4.96
N ARG A 22 -10.14 -10.14 -4.38
CA ARG A 22 -9.45 -8.95 -3.91
C ARG A 22 -8.37 -8.53 -4.89
N TRP A 23 -8.36 -7.26 -5.24
CA TRP A 23 -7.31 -6.69 -6.08
C TRP A 23 -6.18 -6.16 -5.21
N ILE A 24 -4.95 -6.45 -5.61
CA ILE A 24 -3.74 -5.89 -5.00
C ILE A 24 -2.92 -5.16 -6.06
N SER A 25 -2.22 -4.11 -5.66
CA SER A 25 -1.43 -3.28 -6.57
C SER A 25 -0.08 -3.91 -6.88
N GLU A 26 0.58 -4.47 -5.87
CA GLU A 26 1.93 -5.01 -6.00
C GLU A 26 2.17 -6.20 -5.07
N VAL A 27 3.14 -7.04 -5.44
CA VAL A 27 3.64 -8.10 -4.57
C VAL A 27 5.02 -7.68 -4.07
N PRO A 28 5.23 -7.58 -2.74
CA PRO A 28 6.51 -7.16 -2.21
C PRO A 28 7.62 -8.18 -2.57
N PRO A 29 8.84 -7.69 -2.89
CA PRO A 29 9.97 -8.55 -3.22
C PRO A 29 10.47 -9.32 -1.98
N VAL A 30 10.38 -8.70 -0.80
CA VAL A 30 10.71 -9.32 0.48
C VAL A 30 9.46 -9.91 1.09
N ARG A 31 9.52 -11.20 1.43
CA ARG A 31 8.39 -11.95 1.99
C ARG A 31 8.62 -12.43 3.42
N CYS A 32 9.79 -12.20 4.00
CA CYS A 32 10.10 -12.63 5.36
C CYS A 32 10.79 -11.50 6.11
N PHE A 33 10.29 -11.18 7.29
CA PHE A 33 10.90 -10.27 8.26
C PHE A 33 11.20 -11.07 9.52
N LEU A 34 12.41 -10.93 10.05
CA LEU A 34 12.87 -11.65 11.23
C LEU A 34 13.42 -10.63 12.22
N ALA A 35 13.05 -10.78 13.49
CA ALA A 35 13.70 -10.05 14.56
C ALA A 35 15.13 -10.57 14.74
N GLU A 36 16.05 -9.69 15.15
CA GLU A 36 17.43 -10.06 15.39
C GLU A 36 17.51 -11.12 16.50
N GLY A 37 18.16 -12.24 16.20
CA GLY A 37 18.26 -13.39 17.13
C GLY A 37 17.05 -14.33 17.17
N ALA A 38 15.98 -14.06 16.40
CA ALA A 38 14.82 -14.95 16.32
C ALA A 38 15.00 -16.08 15.29
N ASN A 39 14.53 -17.28 15.63
CA ASN A 39 14.51 -18.41 14.72
C ASN A 39 13.38 -18.25 13.68
N ALA A 40 13.67 -18.57 12.42
CA ALA A 40 12.70 -18.44 11.32
C ALA A 40 11.46 -19.37 11.43
N ILE A 41 11.44 -20.25 12.44
CA ILE A 41 10.41 -21.27 12.66
C ILE A 41 9.16 -20.64 13.30
N ASP A 42 9.30 -19.57 14.09
CA ASP A 42 8.19 -18.96 14.83
C ASP A 42 7.53 -17.79 14.08
N ALA A 43 7.64 -17.75 12.76
CA ALA A 43 7.13 -16.63 11.96
C ALA A 43 5.60 -16.65 11.82
N ILE A 44 4.96 -15.51 12.07
CA ILE A 44 3.53 -15.30 11.89
C ILE A 44 3.23 -15.06 10.42
N SER A 45 2.26 -15.80 9.87
CA SER A 45 1.83 -15.66 8.47
C SER A 45 0.83 -14.50 8.29
N ILE A 46 1.21 -13.49 7.51
CA ILE A 46 0.32 -12.42 7.02
C ILE A 46 0.04 -12.66 5.54
N THR A 47 -1.22 -12.50 5.12
CA THR A 47 -1.60 -12.68 3.72
C THR A 47 -1.33 -11.43 2.89
N LEU A 48 -1.22 -11.59 1.57
CA LEU A 48 -1.03 -10.44 0.66
C LEU A 48 -2.23 -9.48 0.68
N GLU A 49 -3.44 -9.98 0.90
CA GLU A 49 -4.66 -9.17 1.05
C GLU A 49 -4.61 -8.29 2.30
N GLU A 50 -4.21 -8.89 3.42
CA GLU A 50 -4.04 -8.21 4.70
C GLU A 50 -2.94 -7.14 4.62
N LEU A 51 -1.82 -7.46 3.97
CA LEU A 51 -0.72 -6.53 3.78
C LEU A 51 -1.12 -5.35 2.88
N GLU A 52 -1.82 -5.61 1.77
CA GLU A 52 -2.31 -4.52 0.90
C GLU A 52 -3.27 -3.61 1.66
N THR A 53 -4.11 -4.17 2.53
CA THR A 53 -5.01 -3.38 3.36
C THR A 53 -4.26 -2.44 4.31
N VAL A 54 -3.18 -2.93 4.93
CA VAL A 54 -2.27 -2.11 5.76
C VAL A 54 -1.58 -1.05 4.91
N ARG A 55 -1.13 -1.38 3.70
CA ARG A 55 -0.52 -0.42 2.76
C ARG A 55 -1.49 0.71 2.42
N LEU A 56 -2.73 0.39 2.07
CA LEU A 56 -3.72 1.40 1.70
C LEU A 56 -4.12 2.28 2.89
N VAL A 57 -4.49 1.67 4.02
CA VAL A 57 -5.07 2.43 5.15
C VAL A 57 -4.00 3.02 6.06
N ASP A 58 -2.99 2.24 6.46
CA ASP A 58 -2.03 2.66 7.49
C ASP A 58 -0.78 3.36 6.91
N LEU A 59 -0.42 3.07 5.64
CA LEU A 59 0.76 3.65 5.01
C LEU A 59 0.42 4.80 4.03
N LEU A 60 -0.71 4.73 3.35
CA LEU A 60 -1.19 5.75 2.41
C LEU A 60 -2.30 6.62 2.99
N ASP A 61 -2.67 6.39 4.26
CA ASP A 61 -3.69 7.16 4.99
C ASP A 61 -5.04 7.27 4.26
N LEU A 62 -5.40 6.25 3.47
CA LEU A 62 -6.68 6.19 2.77
C LEU A 62 -7.83 5.84 3.74
N ASP A 63 -9.01 6.37 3.43
CA ASP A 63 -10.22 5.96 4.11
C ASP A 63 -10.57 4.50 3.79
N GLN A 64 -11.24 3.82 4.73
CA GLN A 64 -11.65 2.41 4.54
C GLN A 64 -12.58 2.21 3.34
N GLU A 65 -13.36 3.24 2.99
CA GLU A 65 -14.21 3.22 1.81
C GLU A 65 -13.39 3.28 0.52
N GLU A 66 -12.37 4.13 0.49
CA GLU A 66 -11.46 4.24 -0.65
C GLU A 66 -10.66 2.95 -0.78
N ALA A 67 -10.06 2.45 0.31
CA ALA A 67 -9.35 1.17 0.30
C ALA A 67 -10.24 0.01 -0.18
N ALA A 68 -11.54 0.01 0.19
CA ALA A 68 -12.50 -0.97 -0.28
C ALA A 68 -12.76 -0.88 -1.79
N PHE A 69 -12.87 0.34 -2.31
CA PHE A 69 -12.96 0.60 -3.74
C PHE A 69 -11.69 0.13 -4.47
N PHE A 70 -10.49 0.46 -3.96
CA PHE A 70 -9.20 0.04 -4.51
C PHE A 70 -9.05 -1.49 -4.57
N MET A 71 -9.49 -2.20 -3.54
CA MET A 71 -9.42 -3.66 -3.46
C MET A 71 -10.61 -4.40 -4.11
N GLY A 72 -11.66 -3.68 -4.51
CA GLY A 72 -12.87 -4.25 -5.10
C GLY A 72 -13.70 -5.11 -4.13
N ILE A 73 -13.67 -4.79 -2.84
CA ILE A 73 -14.38 -5.52 -1.78
C ILE A 73 -15.28 -4.59 -0.95
N SER A 74 -16.07 -5.16 -0.04
CA SER A 74 -16.91 -4.35 0.85
C SER A 74 -16.09 -3.68 1.95
N ARG A 75 -16.55 -2.52 2.43
CA ARG A 75 -15.96 -1.80 3.58
C ARG A 75 -15.75 -2.71 4.79
N LYS A 76 -16.72 -3.59 5.07
CA LYS A 76 -16.63 -4.56 6.18
C LYS A 76 -15.51 -5.59 5.97
N ALA A 77 -15.27 -6.02 4.73
CA ALA A 77 -14.18 -6.96 4.43
C ALA A 77 -12.81 -6.30 4.65
N VAL A 78 -12.63 -5.06 4.16
CA VAL A 78 -11.41 -4.26 4.42
C VAL A 78 -11.19 -4.10 5.92
N TRP A 79 -12.22 -3.71 6.68
CA TRP A 79 -12.10 -3.57 8.13
C TRP A 79 -11.64 -4.85 8.81
N ASN A 80 -12.20 -6.00 8.43
CA ASN A 80 -11.79 -7.29 8.99
C ASN A 80 -10.36 -7.65 8.62
N ASP A 81 -9.98 -7.49 7.35
CA ASP A 81 -8.63 -7.77 6.85
C ASP A 81 -7.61 -6.85 7.54
N LEU A 82 -7.94 -5.57 7.72
CA LEU A 82 -7.14 -4.58 8.45
C LEU A 82 -6.93 -4.96 9.92
N MET A 83 -8.00 -5.32 10.64
CA MET A 83 -7.88 -5.69 12.06
C MET A 83 -7.06 -6.97 12.25
N ASN A 84 -7.24 -7.95 11.37
CA ASN A 84 -6.44 -9.18 11.39
C ASN A 84 -4.96 -8.88 11.11
N ALA A 85 -4.68 -8.04 10.12
CA ALA A 85 -3.33 -7.61 9.76
C ALA A 85 -2.65 -6.89 10.93
N ARG A 86 -3.30 -5.87 11.51
CA ARG A 86 -2.77 -5.11 12.65
C ARG A 86 -2.51 -6.02 13.85
N LYS A 87 -3.41 -6.97 14.14
CA LYS A 87 -3.20 -7.93 15.23
C LYS A 87 -1.96 -8.79 14.99
N LYS A 88 -1.75 -9.31 13.77
CA LYS A 88 -0.57 -10.12 13.42
C LYS A 88 0.72 -9.32 13.53
N VAL A 89 0.73 -8.10 12.99
CA VAL A 89 1.87 -7.18 13.08
C VAL A 89 2.19 -6.85 14.54
N ALA A 90 1.19 -6.47 15.34
CA ALA A 90 1.38 -6.19 16.75
C ALA A 90 1.90 -7.40 17.52
N THR A 91 1.40 -8.60 17.20
CA THR A 91 1.88 -9.86 17.81
C THR A 91 3.34 -10.10 17.45
N ALA A 92 3.73 -9.92 16.18
CA ALA A 92 5.13 -10.07 15.75
C ALA A 92 6.06 -9.13 16.51
N LEU A 93 5.65 -7.87 16.66
CA LEU A 93 6.44 -6.85 17.34
C LEU A 93 6.54 -7.07 18.86
N VAL A 94 5.45 -7.47 19.51
CA VAL A 94 5.41 -7.64 20.98
C VAL A 94 6.16 -8.89 21.43
N TYR A 95 6.01 -10.00 20.70
CA TYR A 95 6.64 -11.27 21.07
C TYR A 95 8.02 -11.46 20.42
N GLY A 96 8.46 -10.52 19.58
CA GLY A 96 9.72 -10.63 18.85
C GLY A 96 9.74 -11.78 17.84
N THR A 97 8.57 -12.16 17.31
CA THR A 97 8.47 -13.25 16.33
C THR A 97 8.65 -12.73 14.90
N GLY A 98 9.04 -13.62 14.00
CA GLY A 98 9.14 -13.29 12.58
C GLY A 98 7.77 -12.98 11.96
N LEU A 99 7.76 -12.31 10.81
CA LEU A 99 6.57 -12.10 9.99
C LEU A 99 6.83 -12.64 8.59
N ARG A 100 5.99 -13.56 8.12
CA ARG A 100 6.08 -14.16 6.79
C ARG A 100 4.86 -13.75 5.96
N ILE A 101 5.10 -13.20 4.78
CA ILE A 101 4.08 -12.83 3.81
C ILE A 101 3.82 -14.04 2.91
N GLU A 102 2.68 -14.69 3.09
CA GLU A 102 2.32 -15.87 2.33
C GLU A 102 0.81 -16.05 2.15
N GLY A 103 0.43 -16.74 1.08
CA GLY A 103 -0.96 -17.06 0.78
C GLY A 103 -1.82 -15.86 0.35
N GLY A 104 -3.13 -16.04 0.49
CA GLY A 104 -4.15 -15.11 0.00
C GLY A 104 -4.78 -15.55 -1.33
N SER A 105 -5.98 -15.04 -1.61
CA SER A 105 -6.74 -15.25 -2.84
C SER A 105 -6.94 -13.90 -3.55
N PHE A 106 -5.85 -13.38 -4.11
CA PHE A 106 -5.82 -12.06 -4.72
C PHE A 106 -5.66 -12.11 -6.25
N VAL A 107 -5.92 -10.97 -6.89
CA VAL A 107 -5.60 -10.70 -8.28
C VAL A 107 -4.70 -9.47 -8.34
N LEU A 108 -3.59 -9.59 -9.06
CA LEU A 108 -2.65 -8.49 -9.25
C LEU A 108 -3.20 -7.53 -10.32
N ARG A 109 -3.25 -6.24 -9.99
CA ARG A 109 -3.63 -5.19 -10.93
C ARG A 109 -2.53 -5.05 -11.98
N GLY A 110 -2.90 -4.97 -13.26
CA GLY A 110 -1.94 -4.68 -14.34
C GLY A 110 -1.09 -5.83 -14.89
N THR A 111 -1.27 -7.10 -14.48
CA THR A 111 -0.66 -8.21 -15.24
C THR A 111 -1.39 -8.38 -16.56
N LYS A 112 -0.74 -7.99 -17.66
CA LYS A 112 -1.25 -8.07 -19.03
C LYS A 112 -1.63 -9.51 -19.40
N GLY A 113 -2.88 -9.89 -19.14
CA GLY A 113 -3.62 -10.73 -20.05
C GLY A 113 -3.98 -9.87 -21.26
N THR A 114 -3.63 -10.32 -22.45
CA THR A 114 -4.02 -9.72 -23.73
C THR A 114 -5.54 -9.75 -23.90
N GLU A 115 -6.25 -8.85 -23.24
CA GLU A 115 -7.64 -8.53 -23.54
C GLU A 115 -7.77 -7.02 -23.44
N ASN A 116 -8.18 -6.38 -24.53
CA ASN A 116 -8.44 -4.95 -24.59
C ASN A 116 -9.49 -4.59 -23.53
N PRO A 117 -9.13 -3.93 -22.41
CA PRO A 117 -10.13 -3.54 -21.42
C PRO A 117 -11.03 -2.49 -22.07
N GLY A 118 -12.35 -2.60 -21.85
CA GLY A 118 -13.28 -1.56 -22.25
C GLY A 118 -12.84 -0.18 -21.71
N GLU A 119 -13.17 0.89 -22.43
CA GLU A 119 -12.71 2.26 -22.10
C GLU A 119 -12.99 2.67 -20.64
N ASP A 120 -14.07 2.17 -20.04
CA ASP A 120 -14.41 2.41 -18.64
C ASP A 120 -13.43 1.78 -17.65
N SER A 121 -12.89 0.59 -17.95
CA SER A 121 -11.88 -0.05 -17.10
C SER A 121 -10.56 0.73 -17.13
N ARG A 122 -10.18 1.29 -18.29
CA ARG A 122 -8.99 2.14 -18.40
C ARG A 122 -9.16 3.45 -17.63
N ARG A 123 -10.34 4.07 -17.71
CA ARG A 123 -10.66 5.29 -16.96
C ARG A 123 -10.61 5.07 -15.45
N GLN A 124 -11.25 4.00 -14.98
CA GLN A 124 -11.20 3.63 -13.56
C GLN A 124 -9.76 3.35 -13.10
N GLU A 125 -8.97 2.66 -13.91
CA GLU A 125 -7.57 2.38 -13.61
C GLU A 125 -6.70 3.65 -13.58
N MET A 126 -6.89 4.58 -14.53
CA MET A 126 -6.21 5.88 -14.49
C MET A 126 -6.65 6.72 -13.30
N GLU A 127 -7.94 6.79 -13.00
CA GLU A 127 -8.46 7.55 -11.85
C GLU A 127 -7.87 7.02 -10.53
N LEU A 128 -7.75 5.69 -10.41
CA LEU A 128 -7.05 5.07 -9.29
C LEU A 128 -5.58 5.51 -9.20
N MET A 129 -4.86 5.47 -10.32
CA MET A 129 -3.45 5.87 -10.36
C MET A 129 -3.27 7.36 -10.07
N GLU A 130 -4.16 8.22 -10.54
CA GLU A 130 -4.16 9.66 -10.25
C GLU A 130 -4.34 9.93 -8.75
N ARG A 131 -5.25 9.21 -8.10
CA ARG A 131 -5.42 9.30 -6.63
C ARG A 131 -4.18 8.82 -5.90
N GLU A 132 -3.58 7.70 -6.31
CA GLU A 132 -2.33 7.19 -5.73
C GLU A 132 -1.19 8.21 -5.86
N LEU A 133 -1.04 8.83 -7.04
CA LEU A 133 -0.05 9.89 -7.29
C LEU A 133 -0.30 11.12 -6.41
N ALA A 134 -1.55 11.53 -6.21
CA ALA A 134 -1.89 12.66 -5.37
C ALA A 134 -1.47 12.43 -3.90
N ILE A 135 -1.70 11.23 -3.38
CA ILE A 135 -1.30 10.84 -2.01
C ILE A 135 0.21 10.85 -1.87
N LEU A 136 0.93 10.24 -2.83
CA LEU A 136 2.39 10.21 -2.81
C LEU A 136 3.00 11.62 -2.88
N ARG A 137 2.39 12.52 -3.66
CA ARG A 137 2.81 13.92 -3.74
C ARG A 137 2.64 14.65 -2.41
N SER A 138 1.48 14.51 -1.76
CA SER A 138 1.24 15.06 -0.42
C SER A 138 2.26 14.56 0.60
N ARG A 139 2.58 13.27 0.57
CA ARG A 139 3.58 12.65 1.44
C ARG A 139 4.99 13.17 1.18
N LEU A 140 5.37 13.35 -0.10
CA LEU A 140 6.65 13.93 -0.48
C LEU A 140 6.78 15.36 0.04
N ASP A 141 5.73 16.17 -0.06
CA ASP A 141 5.72 17.54 0.44
C ASP A 141 5.89 17.56 1.96
N HIS A 142 5.18 16.69 2.69
CA HIS A 142 5.34 16.56 4.14
C HIS A 142 6.77 16.15 4.55
N ILE A 143 7.35 15.14 3.88
CA ILE A 143 8.73 14.70 4.14
C ILE A 143 9.71 15.84 3.82
N SER A 144 9.52 16.54 2.71
CA SER A 144 10.37 17.68 2.30
C SER A 144 10.36 18.80 3.35
N LEU A 145 9.19 19.17 3.86
CA LEU A 145 9.05 20.16 4.95
C LEU A 145 9.77 19.70 6.21
N LYS A 146 9.60 18.42 6.59
CA LYS A 146 10.27 17.84 7.76
C LYS A 146 11.79 17.80 7.58
N MET A 147 12.27 17.49 6.38
CA MET A 147 13.70 17.54 6.07
C MET A 147 14.24 18.96 6.14
N ALA A 148 13.53 19.96 5.60
CA ALA A 148 13.94 21.36 5.66
C ALA A 148 14.04 21.86 7.12
N ALA A 149 13.08 21.48 7.97
CA ALA A 149 13.11 21.80 9.40
C ALA A 149 14.30 21.13 10.12
N LEU A 150 14.66 19.90 9.76
CA LEU A 150 15.82 19.19 10.32
C LEU A 150 17.17 19.71 9.79
N LYS A 151 17.21 20.21 8.56
CA LYS A 151 18.47 20.62 7.91
C LYS A 151 19.08 21.88 8.55
N GLY A 152 18.32 22.62 9.35
CA GLY A 152 18.74 23.89 9.95
C GLY A 152 19.16 24.93 8.91
N PRO A 153 19.32 26.20 9.28
CA PRO A 153 19.94 27.16 8.37
C PRO A 153 21.40 26.73 8.16
N GLN A 154 21.76 26.35 6.93
CA GLN A 154 23.17 26.24 6.58
C GLN A 154 23.79 27.61 6.82
N LYS A 155 24.69 27.70 7.80
CA LYS A 155 25.66 28.80 7.86
C LYS A 155 26.43 28.74 6.55
N THR A 156 26.05 29.60 5.61
CA THR A 156 26.94 30.01 4.53
C THR A 156 28.08 30.74 5.21
N ASP A 157 29.19 30.05 5.46
CA ASP A 157 30.47 30.68 5.80
C ASP A 157 30.88 31.50 4.57
N ASP A 158 30.49 32.77 4.60
CA ASP A 158 30.92 33.80 3.66
C ASP A 158 32.40 34.11 3.97
N SER A 159 33.28 33.26 3.45
CA SER A 159 34.73 33.38 3.61
C SER A 159 35.30 34.20 2.45
N ARG A 160 35.62 35.47 2.78
CA ARG A 160 36.73 36.28 2.26
C ARG A 160 36.94 36.31 0.73
N LYS A 161 36.45 37.40 0.11
CA LYS A 161 37.09 37.99 -1.07
C LYS A 161 37.10 39.52 -0.98
N GLU A 162 37.89 40.05 -0.05
CA GLU A 162 38.36 41.44 -0.12
C GLU A 162 39.81 41.43 0.35
N ASP A 163 40.74 41.25 -0.60
CA ASP A 163 42.17 41.57 -0.46
C ASP A 163 42.80 41.46 -1.86
N SER A 164 42.46 42.38 -2.77
CA SER A 164 43.27 42.64 -3.98
C SER A 164 42.77 43.86 -4.78
N GLN A 165 42.45 44.96 -4.10
CA GLN A 165 42.34 46.30 -4.70
C GLN A 165 43.32 47.26 -4.04
N GLU A 166 44.60 46.87 -3.95
CA GLU A 166 45.69 47.77 -3.62
C GLU A 166 46.81 47.61 -4.66
N ALA A 167 46.50 48.00 -5.89
CA ALA A 167 47.48 48.12 -6.98
C ALA A 167 47.18 49.30 -7.91
N ASN A 168 46.41 50.29 -7.43
CA ASN A 168 46.17 51.50 -8.20
C ASN A 168 46.00 52.72 -7.30
N ARG A 169 47.07 53.12 -6.61
CA ARG A 169 47.26 54.46 -6.05
C ARG A 169 48.76 54.70 -5.83
N LEU A 170 49.31 55.50 -6.76
CA LEU A 170 50.53 56.31 -6.71
C LEU A 170 51.89 55.61 -6.77
#